data_AF-A0A7W1QRM1-F1
#
_entry.id   AF-A0A7W1QRM1-F1
#
_cell.length_a   1.000
_cell.length_b   1.000
_cell.length_c   1.000
_cell.angle_alpha   90.00
_cell.angle_beta   90.00
_cell.angle_gamma   90.00
#
_symmetry.space_group_name_H-M   'P 1'
#
loop_
_entity.id
_entity.type
_entity.pdbx_description
1 polymer ?
#
loop_
_entity_poly.entity_id
_entity_poly.type
_entity_poly.pdbx_seq_one_letter_code
_entity_poly.pdbx_strand_id
1 'polypeptide(L)'
;MMKKVLIGAAALLASASFAVAQTLPITLAVSTTITPDVHALAAVINMSGAGAARTFTLPAATGTGFKYKFAVLAVNTSGYVIKVANATDTIDGGVLVQTDDAANAVIGITAAGTDDTITMNGTTTGGVVIGDYVILTDVLTGQWAVEGMITGSGVEATPFSATV
;
A
#
# COMPACT_ATOMS: atom_id res chain seq x y z
N MET A 1 16.07 -53.01 -41.27
CA MET A 1 15.45 -52.89 -39.93
C MET A 1 16.34 -51.96 -39.11
N MET A 2 15.94 -50.90 -38.42
CA MET A 2 14.63 -50.34 -38.08
C MET A 2 14.87 -48.87 -37.66
N LYS A 3 13.85 -48.04 -37.88
CA LYS A 3 13.71 -46.60 -37.61
C LYS A 3 13.93 -46.20 -36.14
N LYS A 4 14.49 -45.01 -35.92
CA LYS A 4 13.95 -44.02 -34.95
C LYS A 4 14.46 -42.61 -35.25
N VAL A 5 13.62 -41.84 -35.93
CA VAL A 5 13.59 -40.37 -35.81
C VAL A 5 12.54 -40.08 -34.74
N LEU A 6 12.91 -39.32 -33.71
CA LEU A 6 11.94 -38.60 -32.87
C LEU A 6 12.54 -37.23 -32.54
N ILE A 7 11.98 -36.19 -33.14
CA ILE A 7 12.13 -34.78 -32.76
C ILE A 7 11.21 -34.58 -31.54
N GLY A 8 11.69 -34.02 -30.43
CA GLY A 8 10.92 -33.89 -29.19
C GLY A 8 11.23 -32.64 -28.38
N ALA A 9 10.39 -31.62 -28.59
CA ALA A 9 9.89 -30.58 -27.69
C ALA A 9 10.76 -30.05 -26.52
N ALA A 10 10.92 -28.72 -26.51
CA ALA A 10 11.20 -27.94 -25.31
C ALA A 10 10.11 -28.13 -24.23
N ALA A 11 10.51 -28.40 -22.98
CA ALA A 11 9.77 -28.10 -21.74
C ALA A 11 10.72 -28.39 -20.56
N LEU A 12 11.30 -27.36 -19.95
CA LEU A 12 10.77 -26.66 -18.77
C LEU A 12 10.69 -27.59 -17.55
N LEU A 13 11.62 -27.40 -16.61
CA LEU A 13 11.43 -27.41 -15.15
C LEU A 13 12.77 -26.98 -14.52
N ALA A 14 13.27 -25.80 -14.91
CA ALA A 14 14.24 -25.09 -14.09
C ALA A 14 13.48 -24.63 -12.84
N SER A 15 13.64 -25.36 -11.74
CA SER A 15 13.30 -24.94 -10.37
C SER A 15 12.07 -24.03 -10.22
N ALA A 16 10.91 -24.49 -10.67
CA ALA A 16 9.65 -23.92 -10.22
C ALA A 16 9.34 -24.48 -8.82
N SER A 17 10.15 -24.14 -7.82
CA SER A 17 9.58 -24.01 -6.49
C SER A 17 8.68 -22.77 -6.55
N PHE A 18 7.43 -22.94 -6.98
CA PHE A 18 6.38 -22.03 -6.54
C PHE A 18 6.24 -22.27 -5.04
N ALA A 19 7.08 -21.64 -4.24
CA ALA A 19 6.77 -21.42 -2.84
C ALA A 19 5.66 -20.38 -2.81
N VAL A 20 4.43 -20.79 -3.11
CA VAL A 20 3.25 -20.03 -2.69
C VAL A 20 3.22 -20.15 -1.17
N ALA A 21 3.56 -19.06 -0.50
CA ALA A 21 2.65 -18.38 0.41
C ALA A 21 3.46 -17.31 1.15
N GLN A 22 3.36 -16.06 0.70
CA GLN A 22 3.11 -15.08 1.73
C GLN A 22 1.61 -14.80 1.69
N THR A 23 0.99 -15.08 2.82
CA THR A 23 -0.39 -14.76 3.19
C THR A 23 -0.41 -14.31 4.66
N LEU A 24 0.78 -14.11 5.24
CA LEU A 24 0.99 -13.62 6.59
C LEU A 24 1.18 -12.10 6.54
N PRO A 25 0.79 -11.42 7.63
CA PRO A 25 1.13 -10.01 7.79
C PRO A 25 2.65 -9.83 7.95
N ILE A 26 3.20 -8.76 7.37
CA ILE A 26 4.55 -8.26 7.65
C ILE A 26 4.42 -7.04 8.55
N THR A 27 5.23 -6.93 9.59
CA THR A 27 5.29 -5.74 10.44
C THR A 27 6.52 -4.91 10.13
N LEU A 28 6.32 -3.63 9.81
CA LEU A 28 7.38 -2.66 9.59
C LEU A 28 7.35 -1.62 10.72
N ALA A 29 8.45 -1.51 11.46
CA ALA A 29 8.60 -0.57 12.58
C ALA A 29 9.47 0.65 12.26
N VAL A 30 10.02 0.69 11.04
CA VAL A 30 10.93 1.73 10.53
C VAL A 30 10.57 2.06 9.09
N SER A 31 11.03 3.22 8.61
CA SER A 31 10.88 3.61 7.21
C SER A 31 11.49 2.55 6.28
N THR A 32 10.77 2.17 5.24
CA THR A 32 11.08 1.00 4.42
C THR A 32 10.71 1.26 2.96
N THR A 33 11.58 0.87 2.03
CA THR A 33 11.22 0.79 0.60
C THR A 33 10.47 -0.51 0.34
N ILE A 34 9.28 -0.40 -0.22
CA ILE A 34 8.43 -1.51 -0.56
C ILE A 34 8.90 -2.09 -1.88
N THR A 35 9.18 -3.39 -1.87
CA THR A 35 9.64 -4.15 -3.02
C THR A 35 8.66 -5.28 -3.35
N PRO A 36 8.41 -5.56 -4.64
CA PRO A 36 7.54 -6.66 -5.04
C PRO A 36 7.97 -8.01 -4.46
N ASP A 37 9.27 -8.32 -4.50
CA ASP A 37 9.82 -9.61 -4.07
C ASP A 37 9.54 -9.95 -2.60
N VAL A 38 9.38 -8.93 -1.75
CA VAL A 38 9.17 -9.11 -0.31
C VAL A 38 7.72 -8.82 0.10
N HIS A 39 7.05 -7.90 -0.58
CA HIS A 39 5.81 -7.33 -0.06
C HIS A 39 4.58 -7.60 -0.94
N ALA A 40 4.72 -7.96 -2.21
CA ALA A 40 3.58 -8.06 -3.14
C ALA A 40 2.60 -9.17 -2.76
N LEU A 41 3.05 -10.17 -2.00
CA LEU A 41 2.24 -11.27 -1.50
C LEU A 41 1.88 -11.11 -0.02
N ALA A 42 2.31 -10.06 0.67
CA ALA A 42 1.93 -9.88 2.07
C ALA A 42 0.40 -9.69 2.16
N ALA A 43 -0.25 -10.41 3.10
CA ALA A 43 -1.70 -10.21 3.30
C ALA A 43 -2.00 -8.80 3.82
N VAL A 44 -1.12 -8.29 4.70
CA VAL A 44 -1.16 -6.95 5.27
C VAL A 44 0.26 -6.52 5.58
N ILE A 45 0.56 -5.25 5.35
CA ILE A 45 1.75 -4.55 5.84
C ILE A 45 1.32 -3.75 7.07
N ASN A 46 1.61 -4.30 8.24
CA ASN A 46 1.36 -3.67 9.53
C ASN A 46 2.39 -2.57 9.79
N MET A 47 1.93 -1.33 9.78
CA MET A 47 2.72 -0.17 10.16
C MET A 47 2.74 -0.06 11.68
N SER A 48 3.95 -0.02 12.26
CA SER A 48 4.17 0.04 13.69
C SER A 48 5.28 1.02 14.04
N GLY A 49 5.57 1.14 15.34
CA GLY A 49 6.58 2.05 15.87
C GLY A 49 5.98 3.42 16.20
N ALA A 50 6.68 4.17 17.05
CA ALA A 50 6.28 5.49 17.50
C ALA A 50 7.51 6.40 17.66
N GLY A 51 7.28 7.67 17.99
CA GLY A 51 8.32 8.64 18.34
C GLY A 51 9.14 9.18 17.16
N ALA A 52 8.82 8.78 15.92
CA ALA A 52 9.31 9.39 14.70
C ALA A 52 8.39 9.04 13.52
N ALA A 53 8.41 9.88 12.48
CA ALA A 53 7.71 9.61 11.24
C ALA A 53 8.23 8.32 10.59
N ARG A 54 7.35 7.55 9.97
CA ARG A 54 7.69 6.31 9.26
C ARG A 54 7.27 6.43 7.81
N THR A 55 8.23 6.34 6.90
CA THR A 55 8.01 6.51 5.47
C THR A 55 8.10 5.17 4.74
N PHE A 56 7.06 4.84 4.01
CA PHE A 56 6.97 3.66 3.16
C PHE A 56 6.96 4.12 1.70
N THR A 57 8.05 3.83 0.98
CA THR A 57 8.18 4.24 -0.43
C THR A 57 7.72 3.08 -1.30
N LEU A 58 6.68 3.30 -2.10
CA LEU A 58 6.17 2.32 -3.08
C LEU A 58 7.22 2.05 -4.17
N PRO A 59 7.16 0.92 -4.88
CA PRO A 59 7.90 0.75 -6.13
C PRO A 59 7.35 1.71 -7.21
N ALA A 60 8.05 1.84 -8.34
CA ALA A 60 7.52 2.58 -9.48
C ALA A 60 6.26 1.91 -10.04
N ALA A 61 5.24 2.69 -10.36
CA ALA A 61 4.00 2.19 -10.96
C ALA A 61 4.26 1.72 -12.40
N THR A 62 3.98 0.45 -12.67
CA THR A 62 4.17 -0.14 -14.01
C THR A 62 2.93 -0.91 -14.49
N GLY A 63 1.82 -0.83 -13.76
CA GLY A 63 0.58 -1.55 -14.05
C GLY A 63 0.63 -3.04 -13.71
N THR A 64 1.40 -3.43 -12.68
CA THR A 64 1.56 -4.84 -12.28
C THR A 64 0.30 -5.48 -11.70
N GLY A 65 -0.63 -4.67 -11.18
CA GLY A 65 -1.77 -5.14 -10.40
C GLY A 65 -1.43 -5.53 -8.97
N PHE A 66 -0.19 -5.33 -8.50
CA PHE A 66 0.17 -5.61 -7.12
C PHE A 66 -0.60 -4.72 -6.15
N LYS A 67 -1.02 -5.30 -5.02
CA LYS A 67 -1.80 -4.65 -3.98
C LYS A 67 -1.04 -4.68 -2.67
N TYR A 68 -0.85 -3.51 -2.08
CA TYR A 68 -0.20 -3.36 -0.78
C TYR A 68 -1.20 -2.78 0.21
N LYS A 69 -1.68 -3.62 1.13
CA LYS A 69 -2.58 -3.21 2.21
C LYS A 69 -1.75 -2.74 3.40
N PHE A 70 -1.65 -1.44 3.61
CA PHE A 70 -1.03 -0.85 4.80
C PHE A 70 -2.08 -0.71 5.89
N ALA A 71 -1.84 -1.30 7.06
CA ALA A 71 -2.73 -1.20 8.21
C ALA A 71 -1.98 -0.66 9.44
N VAL A 72 -2.65 0.17 10.23
CA VAL A 72 -2.12 0.69 11.48
C VAL A 72 -2.13 -0.43 12.53
N LEU A 73 -0.95 -0.85 12.99
CA LEU A 73 -0.79 -1.78 14.11
C LEU A 73 -0.44 -1.04 15.42
N ALA A 74 0.19 0.13 15.32
CA ALA A 74 0.40 1.04 16.44
C ALA A 74 0.11 2.47 15.99
N VAL A 75 -0.64 3.24 16.78
CA VAL A 75 -0.91 4.65 16.48
C VAL A 75 0.40 5.45 16.55
N ASN A 76 0.70 6.20 15.50
CA ASN A 76 1.91 7.00 15.42
C ASN A 76 1.58 8.48 15.17
N THR A 77 1.61 9.29 16.23
CA THR A 77 1.35 10.73 16.15
C THR A 77 2.48 11.52 15.49
N SER A 78 3.62 10.89 15.23
CA SER A 78 4.68 11.46 14.38
C SER A 78 4.44 11.22 12.88
N GLY A 79 3.45 10.40 12.53
CA GLY A 79 2.99 10.18 11.16
C GLY A 79 3.47 8.88 10.51
N TYR A 80 2.56 8.20 9.84
CA TYR A 80 2.84 7.26 8.76
C TYR A 80 2.74 7.98 7.42
N VAL A 81 3.76 7.85 6.60
CA VAL A 81 3.84 8.46 5.27
C VAL A 81 3.99 7.34 4.26
N ILE A 82 3.07 7.22 3.31
CA ILE A 82 3.17 6.29 2.17
C ILE A 82 3.31 7.16 0.93
N LYS A 83 4.36 6.96 0.13
CA LYS A 83 4.62 7.80 -1.04
C LYS A 83 5.13 7.02 -2.23
N VAL A 84 4.92 7.56 -3.42
CA VAL A 84 5.46 7.01 -4.67
C VAL A 84 6.99 7.09 -4.73
N ALA A 85 7.59 6.34 -5.66
CA ALA A 85 9.04 6.29 -5.84
C ALA A 85 9.64 7.53 -6.53
N ASN A 86 8.84 8.26 -7.30
CA ASN A 86 9.30 9.26 -8.26
C ASN A 86 8.22 10.34 -8.51
N ALA A 87 8.63 11.49 -9.03
CA ALA A 87 7.74 12.64 -9.26
C ALA A 87 6.78 12.49 -10.48
N THR A 88 6.78 11.34 -11.16
CA THR A 88 5.89 11.10 -12.30
C THR A 88 4.71 10.20 -11.96
N ASP A 89 4.80 9.44 -10.87
CA ASP A 89 3.73 8.55 -10.42
C ASP A 89 2.73 9.34 -9.56
N THR A 90 1.44 9.07 -9.74
CA THR A 90 0.36 9.67 -8.94
C THR A 90 -0.41 8.62 -8.15
N ILE A 91 -1.15 9.08 -7.14
CA ILE A 91 -2.13 8.31 -6.36
C ILE A 91 -3.52 8.87 -6.65
N ASP A 92 -4.38 8.02 -7.18
CA ASP A 92 -5.75 8.33 -7.56
C ASP A 92 -6.75 7.49 -6.76
N GLY A 93 -7.99 7.96 -6.59
CA GLY A 93 -9.02 7.28 -5.80
C GLY A 93 -9.32 8.01 -4.51
N GLY A 94 -9.58 7.28 -3.42
CA GLY A 94 -9.95 7.91 -2.16
C GLY A 94 -10.13 6.95 -0.99
N VAL A 95 -10.36 7.53 0.18
CA VAL A 95 -10.60 6.80 1.42
C VAL A 95 -11.92 7.23 2.05
N LEU A 96 -12.54 6.31 2.78
CA LEU A 96 -13.61 6.63 3.71
C LEU A 96 -12.98 6.94 5.07
N VAL A 97 -13.44 8.03 5.69
CA VAL A 97 -12.98 8.48 7.00
C VAL A 97 -14.15 8.40 7.96
N GLN A 98 -14.02 7.55 8.97
CA GLN A 98 -14.90 7.58 10.13
C GLN A 98 -14.53 8.80 10.98
N THR A 99 -15.49 9.65 11.29
CA THR A 99 -15.27 10.84 12.13
C THR A 99 -15.48 10.50 13.60
N ASP A 100 -14.94 11.33 14.50
CA ASP A 100 -15.20 11.24 15.94
C ASP A 100 -16.47 11.99 16.37
N ASP A 101 -17.37 12.30 15.41
CA ASP A 101 -18.62 12.98 15.70
C ASP A 101 -19.63 12.08 16.44
N ALA A 102 -20.57 12.71 17.14
CA ALA A 102 -21.59 11.98 17.91
C ALA A 102 -22.63 11.25 17.03
N ALA A 103 -22.66 11.52 15.72
CA ALA A 103 -23.58 10.93 14.75
C ALA A 103 -23.01 9.67 14.06
N ASN A 104 -21.76 9.28 14.35
CA ASN A 104 -21.03 8.21 13.66
C ASN A 104 -20.96 8.44 12.14
N ALA A 105 -20.68 9.67 11.73
CA ALA A 105 -20.61 10.03 10.32
C ALA A 105 -19.37 9.43 9.62
N VAL A 106 -19.55 9.12 8.33
CA VAL A 106 -18.46 8.74 7.42
C VAL A 106 -18.38 9.79 6.32
N ILE A 107 -17.18 10.31 6.07
CA ILE A 107 -16.91 11.20 4.93
C ILE A 107 -16.03 10.50 3.90
N GLY A 108 -16.20 10.84 2.63
CA GLY A 108 -15.31 10.41 1.55
C GLY A 108 -14.31 11.51 1.22
N ILE A 109 -13.02 11.17 1.19
CA ILE A 109 -11.95 12.08 0.73
C ILE A 109 -11.28 11.45 -0.48
N THR A 110 -11.22 12.19 -1.59
CA THR A 110 -10.58 11.76 -2.83
C THR A 110 -9.24 12.47 -3.03
N ALA A 111 -8.29 11.77 -3.64
CA ALA A 111 -7.06 12.39 -4.14
C ALA A 111 -7.37 13.36 -5.29
N ALA A 112 -6.54 14.39 -5.45
CA ALA A 112 -6.68 15.48 -6.41
C ALA A 112 -6.10 15.18 -7.80
N GLY A 113 -5.65 13.94 -8.04
CA GLY A 113 -5.06 13.50 -9.33
C GLY A 113 -3.61 13.88 -9.55
N THR A 114 -3.04 14.73 -8.69
CA THR A 114 -1.60 15.03 -8.64
C THR A 114 -0.96 14.60 -7.32
N ASP A 115 -1.74 14.04 -6.40
CA ASP A 115 -1.21 13.60 -5.11
C ASP A 115 -0.28 12.41 -5.31
N ASP A 116 0.80 12.40 -4.55
CA ASP A 116 1.88 11.39 -4.65
C ASP A 116 2.23 10.79 -3.27
N THR A 117 1.58 11.32 -2.23
CA THR A 117 1.87 11.05 -0.82
C THR A 117 0.60 10.98 0.00
N ILE A 118 0.49 9.94 0.83
CA ILE A 118 -0.54 9.75 1.87
C ILE A 118 0.12 9.92 3.23
N THR A 119 -0.41 10.79 4.07
CA THR A 119 0.05 10.99 5.46
C THR A 119 -1.08 10.71 6.45
N MET A 120 -0.89 9.70 7.31
CA MET A 120 -1.75 9.43 8.47
C MET A 120 -1.03 9.87 9.75
N ASN A 121 -1.50 10.96 10.37
CA ASN A 121 -0.84 11.59 11.51
C ASN A 121 -1.32 11.08 12.88
N GLY A 122 -2.16 10.03 12.92
CA GLY A 122 -2.75 9.51 14.14
C GLY A 122 -3.83 10.41 14.74
N THR A 123 -4.32 11.40 13.99
CA THR A 123 -5.35 12.38 14.37
C THR A 123 -6.19 12.79 13.15
N THR A 124 -6.12 14.05 12.70
CA THR A 124 -6.97 14.66 11.66
C THR A 124 -6.84 14.06 10.26
N THR A 125 -5.69 13.47 9.91
CA THR A 125 -5.47 12.85 8.60
C THR A 125 -5.55 11.32 8.64
N GLY A 126 -6.08 10.76 9.73
CA GLY A 126 -6.28 9.33 9.88
C GLY A 126 -5.23 8.61 10.72
N GLY A 127 -5.48 7.32 10.95
CA GLY A 127 -4.60 6.43 11.70
C GLY A 127 -4.78 6.51 13.21
N VAL A 128 -5.95 7.00 13.66
CA VAL A 128 -6.32 7.13 15.08
C VAL A 128 -6.52 5.75 15.73
N VAL A 129 -6.97 4.76 14.96
CA VAL A 129 -7.36 3.45 15.49
C VAL A 129 -6.50 2.34 14.87
N ILE A 130 -6.13 1.35 15.70
CA ILE A 130 -5.49 0.13 15.24
C ILE A 130 -6.46 -0.62 14.32
N GLY A 131 -6.02 -0.93 13.11
CA GLY A 131 -6.83 -1.54 12.06
C GLY A 131 -7.25 -0.59 10.95
N ASP A 132 -7.09 0.73 11.12
CA ASP A 132 -7.19 1.70 10.02
C ASP A 132 -6.28 1.27 8.88
N TYR A 133 -6.75 1.35 7.63
CA TYR A 133 -6.00 0.83 6.50
C TYR A 133 -6.22 1.60 5.20
N VAL A 134 -5.20 1.52 4.34
CA VAL A 134 -5.26 1.88 2.93
C VAL A 134 -4.68 0.75 2.09
N ILE A 135 -5.22 0.54 0.89
CA ILE A 135 -4.74 -0.42 -0.10
C ILE A 135 -4.29 0.37 -1.30
N LEU A 136 -3.02 0.19 -1.68
CA LEU A 136 -2.44 0.79 -2.87
C LEU A 136 -2.32 -0.29 -3.94
N THR A 137 -2.99 -0.08 -5.07
CA THR A 137 -2.97 -0.98 -6.23
C THR A 137 -2.21 -0.34 -7.37
N ASP A 138 -1.21 -1.02 -7.93
CA ASP A 138 -0.52 -0.58 -9.15
C ASP A 138 -1.42 -0.84 -10.37
N VAL A 139 -2.16 0.18 -10.83
CA VAL A 139 -3.23 -0.01 -11.83
C VAL A 139 -2.78 0.26 -13.26
N LEU A 140 -1.86 1.20 -13.46
CA LEU A 140 -1.35 1.62 -14.75
C LEU A 140 0.05 2.22 -14.56
N THR A 141 0.87 2.23 -15.60
CA THR A 141 2.14 2.97 -15.57
C THR A 141 1.92 4.41 -15.12
N GLY A 142 2.65 4.85 -14.10
CA GLY A 142 2.51 6.18 -13.53
C GLY A 142 1.31 6.38 -12.60
N GLN A 143 0.53 5.34 -12.30
CA GLN A 143 -0.70 5.49 -11.54
C GLN A 143 -0.93 4.37 -10.51
N TRP A 144 -1.02 4.79 -9.25
CA TRP A 144 -1.50 3.98 -8.13
C TRP A 144 -2.96 4.32 -7.84
N ALA A 145 -3.78 3.30 -7.59
CA ALA A 145 -5.12 3.49 -7.04
C ALA A 145 -5.13 3.27 -5.53
N VAL A 146 -5.77 4.17 -4.78
CA VAL A 146 -5.99 4.06 -3.34
C VAL A 146 -7.46 3.78 -3.02
N GLU A 147 -7.66 2.83 -2.11
CA GLU A 147 -8.92 2.60 -1.40
C GLU A 147 -8.63 2.37 0.09
N GLY A 148 -9.55 2.73 1.00
CA GLY A 148 -9.30 2.52 2.43
C GLY A 148 -10.42 2.96 3.35
N MET A 149 -10.27 2.56 4.61
CA MET A 149 -11.09 2.99 5.74
C MET A 149 -10.15 3.44 6.84
N ILE A 150 -10.22 4.71 7.20
CA ILE A 150 -9.39 5.32 8.25
C ILE A 150 -10.28 6.05 9.25
N THR A 151 -9.76 6.32 10.43
CA THR A 151 -10.47 7.07 11.47
C THR A 151 -9.77 8.40 11.70
N GLY A 152 -10.50 9.50 11.55
CA GLY A 152 -10.06 10.85 11.85
C GLY A 152 -10.53 11.30 13.23
N SER A 153 -9.98 12.41 13.72
CA SER A 153 -10.45 13.06 14.95
C SER A 153 -10.35 14.58 14.85
N GLY A 154 -11.29 15.30 15.47
CA GLY A 154 -11.29 16.75 15.54
C GLY A 154 -11.85 17.41 14.27
N VAL A 155 -10.99 18.05 13.48
CA VAL A 155 -11.37 18.58 12.16
C VAL A 155 -10.59 17.79 11.12
N GLU A 156 -11.27 16.89 10.44
CA GLU A 156 -10.67 16.00 9.46
C GLU A 156 -10.03 16.80 8.31
N ALA A 157 -8.82 16.40 7.97
CA ALA A 157 -8.05 16.97 6.88
C ALA A 157 -7.75 15.89 5.84
N THR A 158 -7.46 16.32 4.61
CA THR A 158 -7.05 15.38 3.58
C THR A 158 -5.74 14.68 3.99
N PRO A 159 -5.64 13.35 3.86
CA PRO A 159 -4.37 12.65 4.01
C PRO A 159 -3.49 12.77 2.76
N PHE A 160 -4.05 13.24 1.63
CA PHE A 160 -3.37 13.29 0.34
C PHE A 160 -2.62 14.60 0.14
N SER A 161 -1.43 14.51 -0.47
CA SER A 161 -0.58 15.66 -0.82
C SER A 161 0.38 15.31 -1.96
N ALA A 162 0.97 16.35 -2.57
CA ALA A 162 2.07 16.24 -3.53
C ALA A 162 3.39 16.71 -2.89
N THR A 163 4.32 15.80 -2.64
CA THR A 163 5.59 16.07 -1.94
C THR A 163 6.82 15.40 -2.56
N VAL A 164 6.65 14.59 -3.62
CA VAL A 164 7.74 13.87 -4.31
C VAL A 164 8.19 14.62 -5.56
#